data_AF-A0A4V1ZS34-F1
#
_entry.id   AF-A0A4V1ZS34-F1
#
_cell.length_a   1.000
_cell.length_b   1.000
_cell.length_c   1.000
_cell.angle_alpha   90.00
_cell.angle_beta   90.00
_cell.angle_gamma   90.00
#
_symmetry.space_group_name_H-M   'P 1'
#
loop_
_entity.id
_entity.type
_entity.pdbx_description
1 polymer ?
#
loop_
_entity_poly.entity_id
_entity_poly.type
_entity_poly.pdbx_seq_one_letter_code
_entity_poly.pdbx_strand_id
1 'polypeptide(L)' 'ENSFKVLDNLISEIETRNMKIPVLLRQYIALNAKIICFNIDPKFSDCLDGFLVLDLEKVPHEMLEKLGKNL' A
#
# COMPACT_ATOMS: atom_id res chain seq x y z
N GLU A 1 12.91 -7.84 -2.53
CA GLU A 1 12.25 -8.03 -3.84
C GLU A 1 11.17 -9.12 -3.89
N ASN A 2 11.30 -10.27 -3.21
CA ASN A 2 10.31 -11.37 -3.32
C ASN A 2 8.92 -11.10 -2.71
N SER A 3 8.77 -10.22 -1.71
CA SER A 3 7.51 -10.08 -0.97
C SER A 3 6.34 -9.58 -1.82
N PHE A 4 6.59 -8.68 -2.78
CA PHE A 4 5.52 -8.12 -3.62
C PHE A 4 5.00 -9.10 -4.65
N LYS A 5 5.89 -9.92 -5.24
CA LYS A 5 5.48 -10.97 -6.17
C LYS A 5 4.62 -12.02 -5.48
N VAL A 6 4.98 -12.39 -4.25
CA VAL A 6 4.18 -13.32 -3.44
C VAL A 6 2.80 -12.73 -3.13
N LEU A 7 2.73 -11.45 -2.75
CA LEU A 7 1.46 -10.79 -2.47
C LEU A 7 0.59 -10.60 -3.73
N ASP A 8 1.17 -10.20 -4.86
CA ASP A 8 0.45 -10.10 -6.14
C ASP A 8 -0.07 -11.49 -6.58
N ASN A 9 0.72 -12.56 -6.41
CA ASN A 9 0.30 -13.92 -6.73
C ASN A 9 -0.84 -14.37 -5.81
N LEU A 10 -0.73 -14.14 -4.50
CA LEU A 10 -1.76 -14.49 -3.52
C LEU A 10 -3.09 -13.82 -3.85
N ILE A 11 -3.06 -12.52 -4.18
CA ILE A 11 -4.27 -11.79 -4.58
C ILE A 11 -4.81 -12.35 -5.91
N SER A 12 -3.94 -12.68 -6.85
CA SER A 12 -4.34 -13.25 -8.14
C SER A 12 -4.97 -14.65 -8.00
N GLU A 13 -4.63 -15.41 -6.96
CA GLU A 13 -5.22 -16.71 -6.65
C GLU A 13 -6.62 -16.58 -6.01
N ILE A 14 -6.84 -15.52 -5.22
CA ILE A 14 -8.11 -15.30 -4.51
C ILE A 14 -9.11 -14.55 -5.41
N GLU A 15 -8.63 -13.62 -6.25
CA GLU A 15 -9.51 -12.82 -7.10
C GLU A 15 -9.77 -13.47 -8.48
N THR A 16 -11.04 -13.76 -8.74
CA THR A 16 -11.56 -14.20 -10.03
C THR A 16 -11.46 -13.14 -11.13
N ARG A 17 -11.30 -11.85 -10.77
CA ARG A 17 -11.21 -10.73 -11.74
C ARG A 17 -9.79 -10.31 -12.10
N ASN A 18 -8.76 -11.08 -11.73
CA ASN A 18 -7.35 -10.72 -12.01
C ASN A 18 -6.94 -9.33 -11.46
N MET A 19 -7.61 -8.82 -10.42
CA MET A 19 -7.21 -7.56 -9.79
C MET A 19 -5.85 -7.72 -9.12
N LYS A 20 -4.90 -6.84 -9.47
CA LYS A 20 -3.57 -6.77 -8.86
C LYS A 20 -3.59 -5.80 -7.68
N ILE A 21 -2.50 -5.74 -6.91
CA ILE A 21 -2.35 -4.72 -5.86
C ILE A 21 -2.51 -3.32 -6.49
N PRO A 22 -3.41 -2.48 -5.94
CA PRO A 22 -3.60 -1.11 -6.40
C PRO A 22 -2.29 -0.31 -6.41
N VAL A 23 -2.10 0.55 -7.41
CA VAL A 23 -0.86 1.31 -7.60
C VAL A 23 -0.49 2.15 -6.38
N LEU A 24 -1.46 2.78 -5.73
CA LEU A 24 -1.23 3.61 -4.54
C LEU A 24 -0.70 2.77 -3.37
N LEU A 25 -1.32 1.62 -3.11
CA LEU A 25 -0.88 0.73 -2.03
C LEU A 25 0.55 0.24 -2.28
N ARG A 26 0.86 -0.09 -3.54
CA ARG A 26 2.22 -0.48 -3.95
C ARG A 26 3.23 0.63 -3.72
N GLN A 27 2.88 1.88 -4.03
CA GLN A 27 3.73 3.05 -3.79
C GLN A 27 4.00 3.25 -2.29
N TYR A 28 2.98 3.19 -1.44
CA TYR A 28 3.17 3.38 0.00
C TYR A 28 4.02 2.27 0.63
N ILE A 29 3.83 1.00 0.25
CA ILE A 29 4.67 -0.09 0.76
C ILE A 29 6.12 0.09 0.28
N ALA A 30 6.36 0.58 -0.94
CA ALA A 30 7.71 0.90 -1.42
C ALA A 30 8.39 2.03 -0.63
N LEU A 31 7.61 2.90 0.02
CA LEU A 31 8.10 3.93 0.94
C LEU A 31 8.31 3.41 2.37
N ASN A 32 8.24 2.09 2.59
CA ASN A 32 8.29 1.45 3.91
C ASN A 32 7.08 1.78 4.82
N ALA A 33 5.93 2.11 4.23
CA ALA A 33 4.70 2.23 5.00
C ALA A 33 4.25 0.89 5.57
N LYS A 34 3.58 0.94 6.71
CA LYS A 34 3.04 -0.23 7.41
C LYS A 34 1.54 -0.10 7.58
N ILE A 35 0.82 -1.17 7.27
CA ILE A 35 -0.61 -1.28 7.61
C ILE A 35 -0.70 -1.79 9.04
N ILE A 36 -1.45 -1.08 9.88
CA ILE A 36 -1.60 -1.40 11.31
C ILE A 36 -2.85 -2.24 11.54
N CYS A 37 -3.96 -1.85 10.91
CA CYS A 37 -5.22 -2.56 11.03
C CYS A 37 -6.08 -2.35 9.78
N PHE A 38 -7.12 -3.18 9.69
CA PHE A 38 -8.21 -3.02 8.74
C PHE A 38 -9.52 -2.93 9.51
N ASN A 39 -10.46 -2.12 9.02
CA ASN A 39 -11.84 -2.11 9.47
C ASN A 39 -12.78 -2.25 8.27
N ILE A 40 -14.00 -2.70 8.54
CA ILE A 40 -15.10 -2.61 7.58
C ILE A 40 -15.93 -1.41 8.03
N ASP A 41 -16.24 -0.48 7.13
CA ASP A 41 -17.12 0.65 7.39
C ASP A 41 -18.52 0.40 6.80
N PRO A 42 -19.52 0.06 7.64
CA PRO A 42 -20.90 -0.16 7.18
C PRO A 42 -21.58 1.10 6.65
N LYS A 43 -21.08 2.29 6.99
CA LYS A 43 -21.63 3.56 6.50
C LYS A 43 -21.12 3.91 5.11
N PHE A 44 -20.10 3.20 4.63
CA PHE A 44 -19.54 3.36 3.29
C PHE A 44 -19.64 2.05 2.50
N SER A 45 -20.86 1.50 2.43
CA SER A 45 -21.16 0.28 1.66
C SER A 45 -20.30 -0.94 2.05
N ASP A 46 -20.07 -1.13 3.35
CA ASP A 46 -19.21 -2.18 3.90
C ASP A 46 -17.79 -2.18 3.29
N CYS A 47 -17.25 -0.99 3.02
CA CYS A 47 -15.90 -0.84 2.46
C CYS A 47 -14.83 -1.32 3.45
N LEU A 48 -13.80 -1.98 2.90
CA LEU A 48 -12.60 -2.34 3.65
C LEU A 48 -11.64 -1.15 3.70
N ASP A 49 -11.51 -0.54 4.87
CA ASP A 49 -10.56 0.52 5.14
C ASP A 49 -9.28 -0.06 5.76
N GLY A 50 -8.13 0.50 5.39
CA GLY A 50 -6.83 0.13 5.94
C GLY A 50 -6.16 1.32 6.61
N PHE A 51 -5.80 1.20 7.89
CA PHE A 51 -5.03 2.23 8.59
C PHE A 51 -3.54 2.03 8.32
N LEU A 52 -2.96 2.96 7.55
CA LEU A 52 -1.58 2.92 7.09
C LEU A 52 -0.77 4.04 7.73
N VAL A 53 0.41 3.70 8.24
CA VAL A 53 1.36 4.62 8.86
C VAL A 53 2.66 4.63 8.06
N LEU A 54 3.14 5.83 7.76
CA LEU A 54 4.41 6.08 7.10
C LEU A 54 5.35 6.79 8.08
N ASP A 55 6.54 6.24 8.26
CA ASP A 55 7.61 6.87 9.02
C ASP A 55 8.58 7.55 8.06
N LEU A 56 8.60 8.89 8.07
CA LEU A 56 9.41 9.69 7.15
C LEU A 56 10.91 9.46 7.31
N GLU A 57 11.39 9.06 8.49
CA GLU A 57 12.79 8.72 8.71
C GLU A 57 13.19 7.41 8.02
N LYS A 58 12.19 6.56 7.72
CA LYS A 58 12.37 5.27 7.01
C LYS A 58 12.09 5.38 5.51
N VAL A 59 11.69 6.55 5.02
CA VAL A 59 11.47 6.76 3.58
C VAL A 59 12.84 6.84 2.88
N PRO A 60 13.00 6.21 1.70
CA PRO A 60 14.23 6.35 0.93
C PRO A 60 14.57 7.82 0.64
N HIS A 61 15.82 8.24 0.89
CA HIS A 61 16.25 9.64 0.71
C HIS A 61 15.99 10.19 -0.69
N GLU A 62 16.16 9.37 -1.74
CA GLU A 62 15.85 9.76 -3.12
C GLU A 62 14.38 10.18 -3.30
N MET A 63 13.46 9.54 -2.57
CA MET A 63 12.04 9.90 -2.60
C MET A 63 11.77 11.19 -1.82
N LEU A 64 12.45 11.40 -0.69
CA LEU A 64 12.36 12.65 0.08
C LEU A 64 12.86 13.84 -0.74
N GLU A 65 13.95 13.70 -1.49
CA GLU A 65 14.46 14.74 -2.38
C GLU A 65 13.48 15.08 -3.51
N LYS A 66 12.80 14.08 -4.08
CA LYS A 66 11.75 14.30 -5.10
C LYS A 66 10.56 15.06 -4.54
N LEU A 67 10.16 14.79 -3.29
CA LEU A 67 9.11 15.53 -2.60
C LEU A 67 9.53 16.98 -2.31
N GLY A 68 10.74 17.18 -1.79
CA GLY A 68 11.28 18.50 -1.45
C GLY A 68 11.51 19.42 -2.64
N LYS A 69 11.75 18.89 -3.85
CA LYS A 69 11.89 19.68 -5.09
C LYS A 69 10.57 20.22 -5.65
N ASN A 70 9.43 19.74 -5.16
CA ASN A 70 8.10 20.18 -5.57
C ASN A 70 7.43 21.14 -4.56
N LEU A 71 8.19 21.60 -3.57
CA LEU A 71 7.84 22.68 -2.62
C LEU A 71 8.66 23.93 -2.96
#